data_AF-A0A537GC75-F1
#
_entry.id   AF-A0A537GC75-F1
#
_cell.length_a   1.000
_cell.length_b   1.000
_cell.length_c   1.000
_cell.angle_alpha   90.00
_cell.angle_beta   90.00
_cell.angle_gamma   90.00
#
_symmetry.space_group_name_H-M   'P 1'
#
loop_
_entity.id
_entity.type
_entity.pdbx_description
1 polymer ?
#
loop_
_entity_poly.entity_id
_entity_poly.type
_entity_poly.pdbx_seq_one_letter_code
_entity_poly.pdbx_strand_id
1 'polypeptide(L)'
;MPLTQARIYSNTRTAHPHFLKMYEQLLLLLFGQHLTIENPFVGLTKGEVTKLLDAVGFRDLVKLSMSCPDVGRLRYQGVATSVTRHCGLCFPCVVRRASIHYANLWDHDAKYAKDITAPYQNIPEEGRKLLFELMDFMRQIDKCPTLDDVFNEFPQFFLQEDADPVQLFGMTKRHVDQFKAFIVQRADPTLRPTLGLS
;
A
#
# COMPACT_ATOMS: atom_id res chain seq x y z
N MET A 1 -3.58 -5.97 -3.58
CA MET A 1 -4.66 -5.99 -2.57
C MET A 1 -6.01 -6.06 -3.27
N PRO A 2 -6.96 -6.82 -2.73
CA PRO A 2 -8.34 -6.84 -3.17
C PRO A 2 -9.04 -5.48 -2.98
N LEU A 3 -10.17 -5.30 -3.66
CA LEU A 3 -11.00 -4.11 -3.54
C LEU A 3 -11.84 -4.23 -2.24
N THR A 4 -11.31 -3.75 -1.12
CA THR A 4 -12.13 -3.44 0.07
C THR A 4 -12.96 -2.18 -0.19
N GLN A 5 -13.94 -1.85 0.65
CA GLN A 5 -14.73 -0.61 0.52
C GLN A 5 -13.82 0.64 0.43
N ALA A 6 -12.71 0.69 1.18
CA ALA A 6 -11.66 1.70 1.05
C ALA A 6 -11.01 1.84 -0.33
N ARG A 7 -11.22 0.92 -1.28
CA ARG A 7 -10.56 0.89 -2.60
C ARG A 7 -11.49 0.93 -3.80
N ILE A 8 -12.82 1.03 -3.60
CA ILE A 8 -13.80 1.03 -4.70
C ILE A 8 -13.56 2.19 -5.70
N TYR A 9 -12.97 3.32 -5.27
CA TYR A 9 -12.94 4.55 -6.09
C TYR A 9 -11.57 5.13 -6.45
N SER A 10 -10.42 4.47 -6.21
CA SER A 10 -9.12 5.17 -6.36
C SER A 10 -7.89 4.29 -6.67
N ASN A 11 -7.98 3.37 -7.64
CA ASN A 11 -6.76 2.76 -8.19
C ASN A 11 -6.78 2.80 -9.71
N THR A 12 -5.83 3.52 -10.29
CA THR A 12 -5.54 3.42 -11.72
C THR A 12 -4.87 2.06 -11.96
N ARG A 13 -5.46 1.21 -12.81
CA ARG A 13 -4.90 -0.10 -13.18
C ARG A 13 -3.78 0.04 -14.24
N THR A 14 -3.12 1.19 -14.30
CA THR A 14 -2.14 1.54 -15.35
C THR A 14 -0.82 0.79 -15.22
N ALA A 15 -0.56 0.15 -14.08
CA ALA A 15 0.59 -0.73 -13.86
C ALA A 15 0.23 -2.23 -13.94
N HIS A 16 -1.01 -2.55 -14.33
CA HIS A 16 -1.46 -3.93 -14.46
C HIS A 16 -0.80 -4.58 -15.70
N PRO A 17 -0.31 -5.85 -15.62
CA PRO A 17 0.32 -6.53 -16.76
C PRO A 17 -0.51 -6.49 -18.05
N HIS A 18 -1.82 -6.73 -17.95
CA HIS A 18 -2.75 -6.60 -19.07
C HIS A 18 -2.71 -5.20 -19.73
N PHE A 19 -2.73 -4.13 -18.92
CA PHE A 19 -2.68 -2.77 -19.45
C PHE A 19 -1.34 -2.50 -20.14
N LEU A 20 -0.23 -2.97 -19.55
CA LEU A 20 1.11 -2.82 -20.15
C LEU A 20 1.20 -3.57 -21.48
N LYS A 21 0.71 -4.81 -21.58
CA LYS A 21 0.63 -5.57 -22.84
C LYS A 21 -0.22 -4.86 -23.90
N MET A 22 -1.39 -4.34 -23.53
CA MET A 22 -2.22 -3.55 -24.45
C MET A 22 -1.49 -2.28 -24.92
N TYR A 23 -0.70 -1.66 -24.03
CA TYR A 23 0.06 -0.47 -24.37
C TYR A 23 1.26 -0.79 -25.29
N GLU A 24 1.98 -1.89 -25.08
CA GLU A 24 3.00 -2.39 -26.00
C GLU A 24 2.42 -2.65 -27.40
N GLN A 25 1.25 -3.31 -27.48
CA GLN A 25 0.53 -3.54 -28.74
C GLN A 25 0.17 -2.22 -29.43
N LEU A 26 -0.31 -1.23 -28.67
CA LEU A 26 -0.61 0.10 -29.21
C LEU A 26 0.65 0.77 -29.79
N LEU A 27 1.77 0.72 -29.07
CA LEU A 27 3.04 1.29 -29.53
C LEU A 27 3.54 0.59 -30.81
N LEU A 28 3.40 -0.74 -30.90
CA LEU A 28 3.72 -1.49 -32.10
C LEU A 28 2.88 -1.04 -33.30
N LEU A 29 1.56 -0.88 -33.12
CA LEU A 29 0.67 -0.44 -34.20
C LEU A 29 0.93 0.99 -34.67
N LEU A 30 1.32 1.89 -33.75
CA LEU A 30 1.56 3.30 -34.06
C LEU A 30 2.94 3.55 -34.70
N PHE A 31 3.97 2.85 -34.23
CA PHE A 31 5.35 3.15 -34.58
C PHE A 31 6.05 2.04 -35.38
N GLY A 32 5.41 0.88 -35.56
CA GLY A 32 6.00 -0.27 -36.25
C GLY A 32 7.17 -0.93 -35.50
N GLN A 33 7.39 -0.56 -34.23
CA GLN A 33 8.47 -1.09 -33.40
C GLN A 33 7.91 -1.82 -32.19
N HIS A 34 8.41 -3.02 -31.94
CA HIS A 34 8.09 -3.77 -30.73
C HIS A 34 8.88 -3.20 -29.55
N LEU A 35 8.18 -2.58 -28.61
CA LEU A 35 8.72 -2.11 -27.34
C LEU A 35 8.23 -3.02 -26.22
N THR A 36 9.13 -3.38 -25.31
CA THR A 36 8.81 -4.17 -24.11
C THR A 36 8.80 -3.26 -22.89
N ILE A 37 7.73 -3.32 -22.11
CA ILE A 37 7.48 -2.54 -20.91
C ILE A 37 7.37 -3.49 -19.73
N GLU A 38 8.45 -3.56 -18.95
CA GLU A 38 8.51 -4.41 -17.78
C GLU A 38 8.24 -3.62 -16.51
N ASN A 39 7.42 -4.18 -15.62
CA ASN A 39 7.29 -3.71 -14.24
C ASN A 39 8.11 -4.63 -13.32
N PRO A 40 9.34 -4.24 -12.93
CA PRO A 40 10.22 -5.10 -12.13
C PRO A 40 9.69 -5.33 -10.71
N PHE A 41 8.63 -4.63 -10.31
CA PHE A 41 8.08 -4.67 -8.96
C PHE A 41 6.79 -5.48 -8.85
N VAL A 42 6.36 -6.18 -9.91
CA VAL A 42 5.06 -6.87 -9.96
C VAL A 42 4.87 -7.93 -8.87
N GLY A 43 5.95 -8.61 -8.48
CA GLY A 43 5.94 -9.64 -7.42
C GLY A 43 6.31 -9.14 -6.02
N LEU A 44 6.53 -7.82 -5.87
CA LEU A 44 7.01 -7.21 -4.64
C LEU A 44 5.91 -6.41 -3.93
N THR A 45 5.84 -6.60 -2.62
CA THR A 45 5.07 -5.75 -1.72
C THR A 45 5.61 -4.32 -1.73
N LYS A 46 4.78 -3.35 -1.33
CA LYS A 46 5.25 -1.95 -1.16
C LYS A 46 6.36 -1.83 -0.13
N GLY A 47 6.36 -2.67 0.91
CA GLY A 47 7.47 -2.78 1.87
C GLY A 47 8.76 -3.24 1.19
N GLU A 48 8.72 -4.32 0.42
CA GLU A 48 9.88 -4.84 -0.32
C GLU A 48 10.43 -3.84 -1.33
N VAL A 49 9.57 -3.13 -2.08
CA VAL A 49 10.00 -2.04 -2.97
C VAL A 49 10.65 -0.90 -2.18
N THR A 50 10.07 -0.52 -1.04
CA THR A 50 10.62 0.56 -0.19
C THR A 50 11.96 0.15 0.42
N LYS A 51 12.15 -1.13 0.72
CA LYS A 51 13.43 -1.66 1.25
C LYS A 51 14.59 -1.47 0.28
N LEU A 52 14.34 -1.39 -1.03
CA LEU A 52 15.38 -1.08 -2.02
C LEU A 52 15.99 0.32 -1.82
N LEU A 53 15.29 1.23 -1.14
CA LEU A 53 15.79 2.56 -0.78
C LEU A 53 16.67 2.55 0.48
N ASP A 54 16.75 1.43 1.20
CA ASP A 54 17.67 1.23 2.33
C ASP A 54 19.10 0.93 1.83
N ALA A 55 19.57 1.76 0.91
CA ALA A 55 20.88 1.72 0.30
C ALA A 55 21.55 3.10 0.41
N VAL A 56 22.88 3.11 0.44
CA VAL A 56 23.68 4.33 0.56
C VAL A 56 23.31 5.29 -0.57
N GLY A 57 23.02 6.55 -0.24
CA GLY A 57 22.62 7.60 -1.18
C GLY A 57 21.12 7.66 -1.51
N PHE A 58 20.33 6.64 -1.18
CA PHE A 58 18.89 6.60 -1.51
C PHE A 58 17.96 6.91 -0.33
N ARG A 59 18.41 6.71 0.92
CA ARG A 59 17.59 6.94 2.12
C ARG A 59 17.01 8.35 2.19
N ASP A 60 17.78 9.36 1.82
CA ASP A 60 17.32 10.76 1.80
C ASP A 60 16.28 11.07 0.72
N LEU A 61 16.11 10.20 -0.28
CA LEU A 61 15.06 10.35 -1.28
C LEU A 61 13.69 9.95 -0.74
N VAL A 62 13.64 9.18 0.35
CA VAL A 62 12.39 8.71 0.97
C VAL A 62 11.47 9.88 1.29
N LYS A 63 11.95 10.89 2.04
CA LYS A 63 11.21 12.13 2.34
C LYS A 63 10.82 12.96 1.10
N LEU A 64 11.49 12.76 -0.03
CA LEU A 64 11.22 13.46 -1.30
C LEU A 64 10.17 12.75 -2.17
N SER A 65 9.88 11.48 -1.91
CA SER A 65 8.78 10.76 -2.57
C SER A 65 7.39 11.15 -2.01
N MET A 66 6.34 10.93 -2.81
CA MET A 66 4.96 11.29 -2.49
C MET A 66 4.03 10.11 -2.76
N SER A 67 3.31 9.66 -1.74
CA SER A 67 2.25 8.66 -1.89
C SER A 67 0.85 9.25 -1.69
N CYS A 68 0.74 10.40 -1.04
CA CYS A 68 -0.53 11.04 -0.72
C CYS A 68 -1.16 11.71 -1.96
N PRO A 69 -2.38 11.32 -2.39
CA PRO A 69 -3.10 12.03 -3.44
C PRO A 69 -3.65 13.39 -2.96
N ASP A 70 -3.82 13.56 -1.65
CA ASP A 70 -4.49 14.72 -1.04
C ASP A 70 -3.54 15.87 -0.64
N VAL A 71 -2.30 15.88 -1.13
CA VAL A 71 -1.32 16.93 -0.76
C VAL A 71 -1.80 18.33 -1.14
N GLY A 72 -2.57 18.45 -2.23
CA GLY A 72 -3.20 19.70 -2.64
C GLY A 72 -4.16 20.23 -1.56
N ARG A 73 -4.93 19.34 -0.93
CA ARG A 73 -5.85 19.70 0.16
C ARG A 73 -5.10 20.26 1.37
N LEU A 74 -3.97 19.64 1.74
CA LEU A 74 -3.11 20.14 2.81
C LEU A 74 -2.61 21.56 2.52
N ARG A 75 -2.18 21.82 1.28
CA ARG A 75 -1.75 23.16 0.86
C ARG A 75 -2.89 24.19 1.01
N TYR A 76 -4.10 23.86 0.56
CA TYR A 76 -5.26 24.75 0.72
C TYR A 76 -5.62 25.02 2.18
N GLN A 77 -5.30 24.10 3.09
CA GLN A 77 -5.48 24.24 4.53
C GLN A 77 -4.34 25.02 5.22
N GLY A 78 -3.40 25.59 4.45
CA GLY A 78 -2.26 26.36 4.99
C GLY A 78 -1.16 25.50 5.60
N VAL A 79 -1.17 24.18 5.36
CA VAL A 79 -0.10 23.29 5.84
C VAL A 79 1.16 23.51 5.00
N ALA A 80 2.30 23.68 5.67
CA ALA A 80 3.60 23.80 5.02
C ALA A 80 4.01 22.48 4.33
N THR A 81 3.62 22.33 3.05
CA THR A 81 3.87 21.09 2.27
C THR A 81 5.33 20.86 1.89
N SER A 82 6.24 21.78 2.26
CA SER A 82 7.68 21.56 2.20
C SER A 82 8.17 20.59 3.28
N VAL A 83 7.44 20.49 4.40
CA VAL A 83 7.79 19.63 5.55
C VAL A 83 6.75 18.52 5.74
N THR A 84 5.46 18.88 5.72
CA THR A 84 4.35 17.94 5.91
C THR A 84 3.79 17.53 4.56
N ARG A 85 4.17 16.34 4.12
CA ARG A 85 3.94 15.89 2.74
C ARG A 85 2.83 14.85 2.63
N HIS A 86 2.37 14.29 3.75
CA HIS A 86 1.38 13.23 3.77
C HIS A 86 0.22 13.60 4.69
N CYS A 87 -1.02 13.31 4.29
CA CYS A 87 -2.18 13.56 5.16
C CYS A 87 -2.21 12.58 6.35
N GLY A 88 -1.73 11.36 6.13
CA GLY A 88 -1.63 10.29 7.12
C GLY A 88 -2.86 9.43 7.31
N LEU A 89 -4.00 9.81 6.74
CA LEU A 89 -5.26 9.09 6.92
C LEU A 89 -5.73 8.33 5.69
N CYS A 90 -5.26 8.70 4.50
CA CYS A 90 -5.65 7.99 3.28
C CYS A 90 -4.93 6.65 3.14
N PHE A 91 -5.55 5.73 2.40
CA PHE A 91 -5.01 4.37 2.18
C PHE A 91 -3.54 4.36 1.72
N PRO A 92 -3.10 5.15 0.72
CA PRO A 92 -1.70 5.21 0.34
C PRO A 92 -0.76 5.66 1.47
N CYS A 93 -1.20 6.58 2.33
CA CYS A 93 -0.38 7.04 3.47
C CYS A 93 -0.23 5.95 4.53
N VAL A 94 -1.29 5.20 4.83
CA VAL A 94 -1.28 4.11 5.80
C VAL A 94 -0.42 2.94 5.31
N VAL A 95 -0.57 2.54 4.05
CA VAL A 95 0.31 1.53 3.40
C VAL A 95 1.76 1.99 3.39
N ARG A 96 2.02 3.27 3.11
CA ARG A 96 3.37 3.84 3.16
C ARG A 96 3.97 3.72 4.55
N ARG A 97 3.23 4.03 5.62
CA ARG A 97 3.74 3.92 7.02
C ARG A 97 4.19 2.49 7.33
N ALA A 98 3.39 1.50 6.98
CA ALA A 98 3.78 0.09 7.12
C ALA A 98 5.00 -0.27 6.27
N SER A 99 5.07 0.23 5.03
CA SER A 99 6.19 -0.05 4.10
C SER A 99 7.51 0.57 4.60
N ILE A 100 7.46 1.79 5.12
CA ILE A 100 8.59 2.51 5.70
C ILE A 100 9.10 1.82 6.97
N HIS A 101 8.17 1.34 7.80
CA HIS A 101 8.50 0.53 8.96
C HIS A 101 9.23 -0.76 8.57
N TYR A 102 8.68 -1.54 7.64
CA TYR A 102 9.32 -2.76 7.13
C TYR A 102 10.71 -2.49 6.53
N ALA A 103 10.87 -1.34 5.85
CA ALA A 103 12.13 -0.95 5.24
C ALA A 103 13.21 -0.51 6.25
N ASN A 104 12.88 -0.33 7.54
CA ASN A 104 13.73 0.33 8.55
C ASN A 104 14.09 1.79 8.20
N LEU A 105 13.17 2.51 7.55
CA LEU A 105 13.39 3.89 7.07
C LEU A 105 12.54 4.93 7.82
N TRP A 106 12.12 4.61 9.04
CA TRP A 106 11.19 5.43 9.81
C TRP A 106 11.65 6.88 9.99
N ASP A 107 12.93 7.06 10.31
CA ASP A 107 13.53 8.38 10.57
C ASP A 107 13.93 9.11 9.28
N HIS A 108 13.73 8.48 8.11
CA HIS A 108 13.99 9.05 6.79
C HIS A 108 12.72 9.50 6.05
N ASP A 109 11.54 9.32 6.65
CA ASP A 109 10.28 9.68 6.02
C ASP A 109 9.91 11.16 6.21
N ALA A 110 9.01 11.68 5.37
CA ALA A 110 8.46 13.02 5.49
C ALA A 110 7.45 13.11 6.65
N LYS A 111 7.12 14.33 7.11
CA LYS A 111 6.10 14.51 8.14
C LYS A 111 4.69 14.26 7.62
N TYR A 112 3.86 13.76 8.51
CA TYR A 112 2.45 13.47 8.30
C TYR A 112 1.60 14.48 9.06
N ALA A 113 0.49 14.92 8.47
CA ALA A 113 -0.43 15.86 9.11
C ALA A 113 -1.19 15.21 10.28
N LYS A 114 -1.44 13.91 10.18
CA LYS A 114 -2.12 13.09 11.18
C LYS A 114 -1.34 11.79 11.36
N ASP A 115 -1.31 11.30 12.59
CA ASP A 115 -0.59 10.08 12.92
C ASP A 115 -1.56 8.94 13.29
N ILE A 116 -1.56 7.90 12.47
CA ILE A 116 -2.37 6.69 12.68
C ILE A 116 -1.74 5.74 13.70
N THR A 117 -0.55 6.06 14.22
CA THR A 117 0.06 5.35 15.35
C THR A 117 -0.24 5.98 16.71
N ALA A 118 -0.97 7.10 16.75
CA ALA A 118 -1.36 7.77 17.98
C ALA A 118 -2.41 6.96 18.80
N PRO A 119 -2.65 7.29 20.09
CA PRO A 119 -3.71 6.67 20.87
C PRO A 119 -5.07 6.69 20.15
N TYR A 120 -5.89 5.65 20.32
CA TYR A 120 -7.14 5.47 19.57
C TYR A 120 -8.04 6.73 19.55
N GLN A 121 -8.19 7.40 20.69
CA GLN A 121 -8.98 8.63 20.84
C GLN A 121 -8.47 9.84 20.04
N ASN A 122 -7.18 9.83 19.68
CA ASN A 122 -6.52 10.90 18.93
C ASN A 122 -6.51 10.64 17.42
N ILE A 123 -6.91 9.44 16.98
CA ILE A 123 -7.02 9.13 15.55
C ILE A 123 -8.37 9.61 15.03
N PRO A 124 -8.39 10.44 13.97
CA PRO A 124 -9.62 10.86 13.30
C PRO A 124 -10.49 9.65 12.89
N GLU A 125 -11.81 9.85 12.88
CA GLU A 125 -12.79 8.78 12.62
C GLU A 125 -12.53 8.05 11.29
N GLU A 126 -12.20 8.79 10.24
CA GLU A 126 -11.86 8.26 8.93
C GLU A 126 -10.60 7.37 8.96
N GLY A 127 -9.60 7.73 9.77
CA GLY A 127 -8.40 6.93 9.96
C GLY A 127 -8.69 5.65 10.73
N ARG A 128 -9.55 5.73 11.75
CA ARG A 128 -10.00 4.56 12.52
C ARG A 128 -10.76 3.58 11.62
N LYS A 129 -11.74 4.05 10.86
CA LYS A 129 -12.52 3.22 9.91
C LYS A 129 -11.60 2.48 8.94
N LEU A 130 -10.65 3.19 8.33
CA LEU A 130 -9.67 2.58 7.44
C LEU A 130 -8.82 1.51 8.14
N LEU A 131 -8.33 1.77 9.36
CA LEU A 131 -7.57 0.78 10.12
C LEU A 131 -8.39 -0.48 10.40
N PHE A 132 -9.66 -0.34 10.80
CA PHE A 132 -10.56 -1.48 10.99
C PHE A 132 -10.77 -2.28 9.71
N GLU A 133 -11.07 -1.61 8.59
CA GLU A 133 -11.26 -2.29 7.30
C GLU A 133 -10.01 -3.07 6.86
N LEU A 134 -8.82 -2.48 7.06
CA LEU A 134 -7.56 -3.15 6.74
C LEU A 134 -7.32 -4.36 7.63
N MET A 135 -7.60 -4.23 8.93
CA MET A 135 -7.46 -5.33 9.89
C MET A 135 -8.46 -6.46 9.61
N ASP A 136 -9.70 -6.14 9.26
CA ASP A 136 -10.71 -7.13 8.88
C ASP A 136 -10.29 -7.88 7.61
N PHE A 137 -9.80 -7.16 6.60
CA PHE A 137 -9.24 -7.77 5.40
C PHE A 137 -8.07 -8.72 5.74
N MET A 138 -7.16 -8.30 6.61
CA MET A 138 -6.02 -9.13 7.03
C MET A 138 -6.47 -10.42 7.72
N ARG A 139 -7.48 -10.34 8.60
CA ARG A 139 -8.06 -11.52 9.27
C ARG A 139 -8.73 -12.47 8.27
N GLN A 140 -9.39 -11.94 7.24
CA GLN A 140 -9.97 -12.77 6.18
C GLN A 140 -8.87 -13.51 5.42
N ILE A 141 -7.76 -12.84 5.08
CA ILE A 141 -6.61 -13.48 4.43
C ILE A 141 -5.99 -14.56 5.32
N ASP A 142 -5.88 -14.37 6.63
CA ASP A 142 -5.35 -15.40 7.54
C ASP A 142 -6.20 -16.67 7.57
N LYS A 143 -7.51 -16.54 7.35
CA LYS A 143 -8.44 -17.67 7.28
C LYS A 143 -8.34 -18.45 5.97
N CYS A 144 -7.59 -17.94 4.99
CA CYS A 144 -7.35 -18.59 3.71
C CYS A 144 -5.97 -19.29 3.72
N PRO A 145 -5.87 -20.58 4.09
CA PRO A 145 -4.60 -21.30 3.99
C PRO A 145 -4.19 -21.52 2.53
N THR A 146 -5.16 -21.80 1.64
CA THR A 146 -4.90 -22.17 0.24
C THR A 146 -5.34 -21.09 -0.75
N LEU A 147 -4.93 -21.28 -2.01
CA LEU A 147 -5.32 -20.42 -3.11
C LEU A 147 -6.83 -20.53 -3.40
N ASP A 148 -7.40 -21.72 -3.26
CA ASP A 148 -8.84 -21.94 -3.49
C ASP A 148 -9.68 -21.20 -2.44
N ASP A 149 -9.22 -21.17 -1.18
CA ASP A 149 -9.90 -20.44 -0.11
C ASP A 149 -9.94 -18.93 -0.40
N VAL A 150 -8.81 -18.36 -0.82
CA VAL A 150 -8.75 -16.92 -1.13
C VAL A 150 -9.52 -16.59 -2.40
N PHE A 151 -9.62 -17.51 -3.36
CA PHE A 151 -10.44 -17.32 -4.56
C PHE A 151 -11.93 -17.31 -4.26
N ASN A 152 -12.40 -18.24 -3.42
CA ASN A 152 -13.79 -18.30 -3.01
C ASN A 152 -14.21 -17.04 -2.26
N GLU A 153 -13.34 -16.55 -1.36
CA GLU A 153 -13.62 -15.34 -0.58
C GLU A 153 -13.42 -14.05 -1.39
N PHE A 154 -12.41 -14.03 -2.28
CA PHE A 154 -12.02 -12.86 -3.05
C PHE A 154 -11.83 -13.22 -4.53
N PRO A 155 -12.92 -13.33 -5.31
CA PRO A 155 -12.87 -13.67 -6.74
C PRO A 155 -12.00 -12.72 -7.58
N GLN A 156 -11.71 -11.52 -7.09
CA GLN A 156 -10.77 -10.57 -7.68
C GLN A 156 -9.32 -11.08 -7.79
N PHE A 157 -8.93 -12.12 -7.05
CA PHE A 157 -7.66 -12.82 -7.29
C PHE A 157 -7.67 -13.67 -8.57
N PHE A 158 -8.85 -13.99 -9.10
CA PHE A 158 -9.06 -14.71 -10.37
C PHE A 158 -9.02 -13.77 -11.59
N LEU A 159 -9.03 -12.45 -11.37
CA LEU A 159 -9.03 -11.48 -12.46
C LEU A 159 -7.62 -11.39 -13.06
N GLN A 160 -7.42 -12.16 -14.14
CA GLN A 160 -6.59 -11.89 -15.32
C GLN A 160 -5.45 -12.88 -15.55
N GLU A 161 -5.43 -13.43 -16.78
CA GLU A 161 -4.46 -14.40 -17.34
C GLU A 161 -2.99 -13.93 -17.29
N ASP A 162 -2.76 -12.67 -16.93
CA ASP A 162 -1.46 -12.01 -17.01
C ASP A 162 -0.74 -11.84 -15.66
N ALA A 163 -1.31 -12.34 -14.56
CA ALA A 163 -0.67 -12.34 -13.24
C ALA A 163 -0.77 -13.73 -12.59
N ASP A 164 0.35 -14.28 -12.12
CA ASP A 164 0.37 -15.56 -11.43
C ASP A 164 -0.38 -15.45 -10.08
N PRO A 165 -1.51 -16.15 -9.91
CA PRO A 165 -2.30 -16.04 -8.69
C PRO A 165 -1.57 -16.59 -7.46
N VAL A 166 -0.66 -17.56 -7.63
CA VAL A 166 0.20 -18.07 -6.54
C VAL A 166 1.14 -16.96 -6.07
N GLN A 167 1.78 -16.27 -7.01
CA GLN A 167 2.65 -15.12 -6.72
C GLN A 167 1.87 -13.98 -6.04
N LEU A 168 0.68 -13.63 -6.57
CA LEU A 168 -0.18 -12.57 -6.04
C LEU A 168 -0.66 -12.87 -4.62
N PHE A 169 -1.04 -14.12 -4.36
CA PHE A 169 -1.47 -14.55 -3.03
C PHE A 169 -0.30 -14.56 -2.05
N GLY A 170 0.85 -15.11 -2.46
CA GLY A 170 2.08 -15.09 -1.65
C GLY A 170 2.51 -13.67 -1.30
N MET A 171 2.48 -12.74 -2.27
CA MET A 171 2.75 -11.32 -2.03
C MET A 171 1.72 -10.69 -1.07
N THR A 172 0.46 -11.07 -1.18
CA THR A 172 -0.58 -10.57 -0.27
C THR A 172 -0.36 -11.03 1.17
N LYS A 173 -0.02 -12.31 1.40
CA LYS A 173 0.33 -12.82 2.73
C LYS A 173 1.50 -12.03 3.35
N ARG A 174 2.58 -11.84 2.59
CA ARG A 174 3.72 -11.01 3.04
C ARG A 174 3.30 -9.58 3.37
N HIS A 175 2.42 -8.97 2.57
CA HIS A 175 1.91 -7.63 2.87
C HIS A 175 1.09 -7.57 4.17
N VAL A 176 0.26 -8.58 4.43
CA VAL A 176 -0.50 -8.71 5.68
C VAL A 176 0.44 -8.80 6.88
N ASP A 177 1.47 -9.65 6.80
CA ASP A 177 2.47 -9.81 7.87
C ASP A 177 3.22 -8.50 8.16
N GLN A 178 3.65 -7.81 7.11
CA GLN A 178 4.32 -6.50 7.22
C GLN A 178 3.45 -5.47 7.93
N PHE A 179 2.16 -5.42 7.59
CA PHE A 179 1.24 -4.45 8.18
C PHE A 179 0.94 -4.75 9.64
N LYS A 180 0.70 -6.02 9.98
CA LYS A 180 0.50 -6.44 11.37
C LYS A 180 1.72 -6.12 12.23
N ALA A 181 2.92 -6.44 11.75
CA ALA A 181 4.17 -6.10 12.43
C ALA A 181 4.28 -4.60 12.69
N PHE A 182 3.94 -3.78 11.69
CA PHE A 182 3.88 -2.33 11.85
C PHE A 182 2.92 -1.88 12.96
N ILE A 183 1.68 -2.38 12.97
CA ILE A 183 0.70 -2.00 14.01
C ILE A 183 1.20 -2.43 15.39
N VAL A 184 1.69 -3.65 15.53
CA VAL A 184 2.19 -4.16 16.82
C VAL A 184 3.38 -3.32 17.31
N GLN A 185 4.34 -2.99 16.45
CA GLN A 185 5.60 -2.38 16.86
C GLN A 185 5.57 -0.85 16.95
N ARG A 186 4.68 -0.18 16.22
CA ARG A 186 4.67 1.29 16.13
C ARG A 186 3.39 1.94 16.64
N ALA A 187 2.26 1.25 16.60
CA ALA A 187 1.01 1.83 17.04
C ALA A 187 0.91 1.85 18.56
N ASP A 188 0.23 2.88 19.08
CA ASP A 188 -0.05 2.99 20.50
C ASP A 188 -0.76 1.71 21.02
N PRO A 189 -0.37 1.18 22.20
CA PRO A 189 -0.96 -0.05 22.74
C PRO A 189 -2.49 -0.02 22.88
N THR A 190 -3.09 1.17 23.03
CA THR A 190 -4.56 1.32 23.10
C THR A 190 -5.27 0.86 21.82
N LEU A 191 -4.57 0.78 20.69
CA LEU A 191 -5.13 0.33 19.42
C LEU A 191 -5.25 -1.19 19.31
N ARG A 192 -4.37 -1.95 19.99
CA ARG A 192 -4.27 -3.40 19.78
C ARG A 192 -5.54 -4.15 20.18
N PRO A 193 -6.14 -3.93 21.37
CA PRO A 193 -7.38 -4.60 21.76
C PRO A 193 -8.52 -4.26 20.80
N THR A 194 -8.62 -3.00 20.38
CA THR A 194 -9.66 -2.54 19.47
C THR A 194 -9.52 -3.14 18.09
N LEU A 195 -8.27 -3.30 17.61
CA LEU A 195 -7.94 -3.95 16.34
C LEU A 195 -7.80 -5.47 16.47
N GLY A 196 -8.23 -6.09 17.57
CA GLY A 196 -8.20 -7.53 17.82
C GLY A 196 -6.84 -8.16 17.57
N LEU A 197 -5.77 -7.45 17.92
CA LEU A 197 -4.40 -7.94 17.95
C LEU A 197 -4.03 -8.18 19.43
N SER A 198 -3.56 -9.39 19.73
CA SER A 198 -2.97 -9.76 21.03
C SER A 198 -1.59 -9.16 21.20
#